data_AF-A0A520Z1B6-F1
#
_entry.id   AF-A0A520Z1B6-F1
#
_cell.length_a   1.000
_cell.length_b   1.000
_cell.length_c   1.000
_cell.angle_alpha   90.00
_cell.angle_beta   90.00
_cell.angle_gamma   90.00
#
_symmetry.space_group_name_H-M   'P 1'
#
loop_
_entity.id
_entity.type
_entity.pdbx_description
1 polymer ?
#
loop_
_entity_poly.entity_id
_entity_poly.type
_entity_poly.pdbx_seq_one_letter_code
_entity_poly.pdbx_strand_id
1 'polypeptide(L)' 'MNPEKTYRDGVLSVSIWRNSATDGDYFSCQIQKVYEDDKGKLQNTQSLNARDMLRIARLAQHAYDYVVNAKTEPAV' A
#
# COMPACT_ATOMS: atom_id res chain seq x y z
N MET A 1 8.40 -9.11 -8.93
CA MET A 1 6.98 -8.73 -9.08
C MET A 1 6.86 -7.32 -8.54
N ASN A 2 6.25 -6.39 -9.30
CA ASN A 2 6.11 -5.00 -8.88
C ASN A 2 4.66 -4.75 -8.44
N PRO A 3 4.43 -3.88 -7.44
CA PRO A 3 3.09 -3.47 -7.08
C PRO A 3 2.43 -2.77 -8.27
N GLU A 4 1.14 -2.97 -8.43
CA GLU A 4 0.33 -2.29 -9.45
C GLU A 4 0.25 -0.79 -9.16
N LYS A 5 0.11 -0.43 -7.88
CA LYS A 5 0.09 0.96 -7.43
C LYS A 5 0.71 1.09 -6.04
N THR A 6 1.46 2.15 -5.80
CA THR A 6 1.91 2.51 -4.45
C THR A 6 1.54 3.96 -4.16
N TYR A 7 0.84 4.19 -3.06
CA TYR A 7 0.64 5.51 -2.47
C TYR A 7 1.70 5.75 -1.41
N ARG A 8 2.28 6.96 -1.36
CA ARG A 8 3.34 7.33 -0.41
C ARG A 8 3.03 8.65 0.28
N ASP A 9 3.39 8.74 1.55
CA ASP A 9 3.43 9.97 2.33
C ASP A 9 4.69 9.95 3.21
N GLY A 10 5.75 10.62 2.74
CA GLY A 10 7.07 10.60 3.36
C GLY A 10 7.58 9.17 3.52
N VAL A 11 7.84 8.78 4.77
CA VAL A 11 8.31 7.42 5.11
C VAL A 11 7.22 6.35 5.06
N LEU A 12 5.94 6.70 4.92
CA LEU A 12 4.83 5.75 4.89
C LEU A 12 4.44 5.40 3.46
N SER A 13 4.00 4.16 3.24
CA SER A 13 3.46 3.72 1.96
C SER A 13 2.39 2.64 2.09
N VAL A 14 1.47 2.62 1.13
CA VAL A 14 0.53 1.53 0.88
C VAL A 14 0.71 1.06 -0.54
N SER A 15 1.13 -0.20 -0.72
CA SER A 15 1.30 -0.85 -2.02
C SER A 15 0.13 -1.78 -2.29
N ILE A 16 -0.38 -1.76 -3.52
CA ILE A 16 -1.50 -2.56 -4.01
C ILE A 16 -0.96 -3.54 -5.04
N TRP A 17 -1.38 -4.79 -4.95
CA TRP A 17 -0.98 -5.88 -5.82
C TRP A 17 -2.20 -6.53 -6.44
N ARG A 18 -2.25 -6.61 -7.78
CA ARG A 18 -3.18 -7.49 -8.49
C ARG A 18 -2.65 -8.91 -8.48
N ASN A 19 -3.51 -9.85 -8.13
CA ASN A 19 -3.20 -11.27 -8.16
C ASN A 19 -4.29 -11.98 -8.98
N SER A 20 -3.88 -12.77 -9.95
CA SER A 20 -4.82 -13.58 -10.73
C SER A 20 -5.12 -14.89 -10.00
N ALA A 21 -6.40 -15.21 -9.89
CA ALA A 21 -6.88 -16.50 -9.39
C ALA A 21 -7.90 -17.09 -10.36
N THR A 22 -8.19 -18.37 -10.18
CA THR A 22 -9.12 -19.13 -11.04
C THR A 22 -10.55 -18.56 -11.01
N ASP A 23 -10.92 -17.88 -9.92
CA ASP A 23 -12.24 -17.32 -9.66
C ASP A 23 -12.30 -15.79 -9.87
N GLY A 24 -11.26 -15.22 -10.50
CA GLY A 24 -11.13 -13.80 -10.79
C GLY A 24 -9.92 -13.15 -10.12
N ASP A 25 -9.53 -11.99 -10.65
CA ASP A 25 -8.46 -11.18 -10.08
C ASP A 25 -8.85 -10.65 -8.69
N TYR A 26 -7.92 -10.69 -7.74
CA TYR A 26 -8.08 -10.09 -6.42
C TYR A 26 -6.91 -9.16 -6.10
N PHE A 27 -7.18 -8.17 -5.25
CA PHE A 27 -6.21 -7.16 -4.86
C PHE A 27 -5.77 -7.38 -3.42
N SER A 28 -4.46 -7.31 -3.15
CA SER A 28 -3.91 -7.27 -1.80
C SER A 28 -3.21 -5.94 -1.55
N CYS A 29 -3.23 -5.47 -0.30
CA CYS A 29 -2.61 -4.20 0.10
C CYS A 29 -1.54 -4.46 1.18
N GLN A 30 -0.40 -3.78 1.06
CA GLN A 30 0.69 -3.87 2.03
C GLN A 30 1.07 -2.48 2.52
N ILE A 31 1.00 -2.28 3.84
CA ILE A 31 1.47 -1.09 4.53
C ILE A 31 2.96 -1.25 4.87
N GLN A 32 3.75 -0.20 4.65
CA GLN A 32 5.14 -0.13 5.10
C GLN A 32 5.50 1.27 5.60
N LYS A 33 6.46 1.30 6.51
CA LYS A 33 7.16 2.49 6.99
C LYS A 33 8.66 2.32 6.83
N VAL A 34 9.33 3.35 6.31
CA VAL A 34 10.79 3.44 6.26
C VAL A 34 11.31 4.13 7.52
N TYR A 35 12.41 3.66 8.07
CA TYR A 35 13.13 4.35 9.14
C TYR A 35 14.63 4.12 8.99
N GLU A 36 15.43 4.98 9.60
CA GLU A 36 16.88 4.82 9.68
C GLU A 36 17.24 4.07 10.98
N ASP A 37 18.04 3.03 10.87
CA ASP A 37 18.56 2.30 12.03
C ASP A 37 19.76 2.98 12.68
N ASP A 38 20.26 2.40 13.77
CA ASP A 38 21.40 2.90 14.54
C ASP A 38 22.73 2.95 13.75
N LYS A 39 22.78 2.27 12.60
CA LYS A 39 23.93 2.24 11.69
C LYS A 39 23.76 3.17 10.49
N GLY A 40 22.73 4.01 10.49
CA GLY A 40 22.43 4.93 9.40
C GLY A 40 21.83 4.26 8.17
N LYS A 41 21.37 3.00 8.28
CA LYS A 41 20.80 2.27 7.15
C LYS A 41 19.29 2.37 7.16
N LEU A 42 18.71 2.63 5.99
CA LEU A 42 17.26 2.62 5.80
C LEU A 42 16.73 1.19 5.88
N GLN A 43 15.68 1.02 6.68
CA GLN A 43 14.98 -0.23 6.93
C GLN A 43 13.49 -0.05 6.73
N ASN A 44 12.79 -1.14 6.41
CA ASN A 44 11.33 -1.17 6.29
C ASN A 44 10.72 -1.88 7.50
N THR A 45 9.60 -1.38 7.99
CA THR A 45 8.81 -2.00 9.06
C THR A 45 7.31 -1.88 8.78
N GLN A 46 6.53 -2.75 9.42
CA GLN A 46 5.07 -2.64 9.50
C GLN A 46 4.61 -2.05 10.84
N SER A 47 5.55 -1.82 11.77
CA SER A 47 5.27 -1.18 13.04
C SER A 47 5.04 0.31 12.85
N LEU A 48 3.86 0.77 13.26
CA LEU A 48 3.44 2.16 13.16
C LEU A 48 3.34 2.78 14.55
N ASN A 49 3.66 4.06 14.65
CA ASN A 49 3.45 4.83 15.88
C ASN A 49 2.16 5.67 15.79
N ALA A 50 1.73 6.24 16.91
CA ALA A 50 0.49 7.02 16.98
C ALA A 50 0.44 8.18 15.97
N ARG A 51 1.58 8.78 15.62
CA ARG A 51 1.66 9.90 14.66
C ARG A 51 1.49 9.43 13.20
N ASP A 52 1.70 8.14 12.94
CA ASP A 52 1.52 7.58 11.60
C ASP A 52 0.03 7.33 11.28
N MET A 53 -0.85 7.25 12.28
CA MET A 53 -2.22 6.75 12.16
C MET A 53 -3.09 7.52 11.16
N LEU A 54 -3.13 8.85 11.24
CA LEU A 54 -3.96 9.65 10.33
C LEU A 54 -3.43 9.61 8.89
N ARG A 55 -2.10 9.58 8.75
CA ARG A 55 -1.45 9.53 7.44
C ARG A 55 -1.68 8.18 6.78
N ILE A 56 -1.53 7.08 7.53
CA ILE A 56 -1.77 5.75 6.99
C ILE A 56 -3.25 5.51 6.69
N ALA A 57 -4.17 6.04 7.51
CA ALA A 57 -5.60 5.97 7.23
C ALA A 57 -5.95 6.65 5.91
N ARG A 58 -5.36 7.83 5.63
CA ARG A 58 -5.53 8.52 4.35
C ARG A 58 -4.97 7.71 3.18
N LEU A 59 -3.78 7.12 3.32
CA LEU A 59 -3.21 6.27 2.27
C LEU A 59 -4.06 5.01 2.03
N ALA A 60 -4.62 4.42 3.09
CA ALA A 60 -5.52 3.28 3.00
C ALA A 60 -6.82 3.64 2.28
N GLN A 61 -7.37 4.84 2.53
CA GLN A 61 -8.54 5.34 1.80
C GLN A 61 -8.24 5.47 0.30
N HIS A 62 -7.11 6.08 -0.07
CA HIS A 62 -6.72 6.16 -1.48
C HIS A 62 -6.54 4.78 -2.13
N ALA A 63 -6.01 3.80 -1.39
CA ALA A 63 -5.87 2.44 -1.88
C ALA A 63 -7.23 1.74 -2.07
N TYR A 64 -8.17 1.95 -1.15
CA TYR A 64 -9.54 1.48 -1.28
C TYR A 64 -10.22 2.06 -2.52
N ASP A 65 -10.17 3.38 -2.69
CA ASP A 65 -10.78 4.06 -3.84
C ASP A 65 -10.22 3.52 -5.17
N TYR A 66 -8.91 3.29 -5.23
CA TYR A 66 -8.26 2.68 -6.40
C TYR A 66 -8.81 1.28 -6.71
N VAL A 67 -8.89 0.41 -5.71
CA VAL A 67 -9.36 -0.97 -5.90
C VAL A 67 -10.83 -1.01 -6.31
N VAL A 68 -11.68 -0.16 -5.74
CA VAL A 68 -13.10 -0.06 -6.13
C VAL A 68 -13.22 0.37 -7.60
N ASN A 69 -12.47 1.39 -8.01
CA ASN A 69 -12.50 1.87 -9.39
C ASN A 69 -11.95 0.81 -10.36
N ALA A 70 -10.83 0.16 -10.04
CA ALA A 70 -10.23 -0.88 -10.87
C ALA A 70 -11.13 -2.12 -11.08
N LYS A 71 -12.04 -2.39 -10.14
CA LYS A 71 -13.07 -3.45 -10.29
C LYS A 71 -14.30 -3.01 -11.08
N THR A 72 -14.57 -1.70 -11.11
CA THR A 72 -15.75 -1.14 -11.77
C THR A 72 -15.51 -0.88 -13.25
N GLU A 73 -14.25 -0.66 -13.66
CA GLU A 73 -13.88 -0.60 -15.07
C GLU A 73 -13.93 -2.01 -15.69
N PRO A 74 -14.82 -2.29 -16.66
CA PRO A 74 -14.76 -3.54 -17.41
C PRO A 74 -13.44 -3.57 -18.17
N ALA A 75 -12.76 -4.73 -18.14
CA ALA A 75 -11.58 -4.95 -18.98
C ALA A 75 -11.97 -4.67 -20.45
N VAL A 76 -11.39 -3.61 -21.02
CA VAL A 76 -11.56 -3.22 -22.42
C VAL A 76 -10.83 -4.19 -23.33
#